data_AF-A0A1E4K105-F1
#
_entry.id   AF-A0A1E4K105-F1
#
_cell.length_a   1.000
_cell.length_b   1.000
_cell.length_c   1.000
_cell.angle_alpha   90.00
_cell.angle_beta   90.00
_cell.angle_gamma   90.00
#
_symmetry.space_group_name_H-M   'P 1'
#
loop_
_entity.id
_entity.type
_entity.pdbx_description
1 polymer ?
#
loop_
_entity_poly.entity_id
_entity_poly.type
_entity_poly.pdbx_seq_one_letter_code
_entity_poly.pdbx_strand_id
1 'polypeptide(L)' 'MRTTINLDDALLERAQALSGVTERSALLREALTALIQRESARRLARLGGSEPELKPVPRRRSDSTS' A
#
# COMPACT_ATOMS: atom_id res chain seq x y z
N MET A 1 -4.60 -15.97 14.85
CA MET A 1 -5.88 -16.64 14.55
C MET A 1 -5.64 -17.63 13.42
N ARG A 2 -6.17 -18.86 13.50
CA ARG A 2 -6.11 -19.83 12.40
C ARG A 2 -7.50 -19.92 11.77
N THR A 3 -7.57 -19.70 10.46
CA THR A 3 -8.84 -19.67 9.71
C THR A 3 -8.63 -20.39 8.39
N THR A 4 -9.63 -21.17 7.97
CA THR A 4 -9.66 -21.83 6.67
C THR A 4 -10.52 -20.99 5.73
N ILE A 5 -9.98 -20.66 4.56
CA ILE A 5 -10.67 -19.89 3.52
C ILE A 5 -10.53 -20.61 2.18
N ASN A 6 -11.56 -20.51 1.34
CA ASN A 6 -11.49 -20.96 -0.05
C ASN A 6 -10.94 -19.82 -0.90
N LEU A 7 -9.97 -20.12 -1.75
CA LEU A 7 -9.32 -19.18 -2.65
C LEU A 7 -9.39 -19.74 -4.07
N ASP A 8 -9.50 -18.84 -5.04
CA ASP A 8 -9.34 -19.18 -6.45
C ASP A 8 -7.85 -19.46 -6.72
N ASP A 9 -7.54 -20.67 -7.20
CA ASP A 9 -6.17 -21.11 -7.46
C ASP A 9 -5.50 -20.29 -8.56
N ALA A 10 -6.24 -19.88 -9.60
CA ALA A 10 -5.68 -19.06 -10.68
C ALA A 10 -5.32 -17.65 -10.18
N LEU A 11 -6.12 -17.09 -9.26
CA LEU A 11 -5.80 -15.82 -8.62
C LEU A 11 -4.58 -15.95 -7.71
N LEU A 12 -4.48 -17.05 -6.97
CA LEU A 12 -3.34 -17.33 -6.09
C LEU A 12 -2.04 -17.46 -6.91
N GLU A 13 -2.04 -18.27 -7.95
CA GLU A 13 -0.89 -18.46 -8.84
C GLU A 13 -0.43 -17.14 -9.46
N ARG A 14 -1.37 -16.33 -9.96
CA ARG A 14 -1.05 -15.03 -10.53
C ARG A 14 -0.45 -14.09 -9.49
N ALA A 15 -0.98 -14.08 -8.27
CA ALA A 15 -0.45 -13.26 -7.19
C ALA A 15 0.97 -13.70 -6.81
N GLN A 16 1.22 -15.01 -6.68
CA GLN A 16 2.55 -15.56 -6.41
C GLN A 16 3.56 -15.24 -7.53
N ALA A 17 3.14 -15.34 -8.80
CA ALA A 17 3.99 -15.04 -9.94
C ALA A 17 4.38 -13.55 -10.00
N LEU A 18 3.48 -12.65 -9.59
CA LEU A 18 3.73 -11.21 -9.61
C LEU A 18 4.48 -10.70 -8.37
N SER A 19 4.18 -11.23 -7.18
CA SER A 19 4.82 -10.78 -5.94
C SER A 19 6.11 -11.54 -5.62
N GLY A 20 6.29 -12.74 -6.18
CA GLY A 20 7.37 -13.67 -5.81
C GLY A 20 7.15 -14.36 -4.46
N VAL A 21 6.05 -14.08 -3.76
CA VAL A 21 5.74 -14.64 -2.44
C VAL A 21 5.00 -15.96 -2.59
N THR A 22 5.69 -17.07 -2.30
CA THR A 22 5.16 -18.43 -2.46
C THR A 22 4.40 -18.92 -1.23
N GLU A 23 4.74 -18.44 -0.04
CA GLU A 23 4.09 -18.85 1.19
C GLU A 23 2.67 -18.25 1.28
N ARG A 24 1.63 -19.10 1.22
CA ARG A 24 0.21 -18.66 1.22
C ARG A 24 -0.13 -17.71 2.36
N SER A 25 0.38 -17.98 3.56
CA SER A 25 0.09 -17.16 4.73
C SER A 25 0.74 -15.77 4.65
N ALA A 26 1.95 -15.68 4.07
CA ALA A 26 2.64 -14.43 3.81
C ALA A 26 1.93 -13.63 2.73
N LEU A 27 1.54 -14.28 1.64
CA LEU A 27 0.80 -13.65 0.55
C LEU A 27 -0.53 -13.07 1.01
N LEU A 28 -1.26 -13.78 1.88
CA LEU A 28 -2.51 -13.26 2.47
C LEU A 28 -2.29 -12.05 3.38
N ARG A 29 -1.22 -12.07 4.20
CA ARG A 29 -0.86 -10.90 5.03
C ARG A 29 -0.55 -9.70 4.15
N GLU A 30 0.25 -9.89 3.11
CA GLU A 30 0.63 -8.84 2.18
C GLU A 30 -0.59 -8.30 1.41
N ALA A 31 -1.48 -9.16 0.94
CA ALA A 31 -2.72 -8.74 0.28
C ALA A 31 -3.59 -7.84 1.16
N LEU A 32 -3.72 -8.18 2.46
CA LEU A 32 -4.45 -7.35 3.42
C LEU A 32 -3.73 -6.03 3.68
N THR A 33 -2.41 -6.04 3.86
CA THR A 33 -1.61 -4.83 4.02
C THR A 33 -1.72 -3.91 2.81
N ALA A 34 -1.61 -4.44 1.59
CA ALA A 34 -1.75 -3.69 0.35
C ALA A 34 -3.15 -3.07 0.21
N LEU A 35 -4.20 -3.80 0.61
CA LEU A 35 -5.57 -3.28 0.64
C LEU A 35 -5.69 -2.10 1.60
N ILE A 36 -5.18 -2.23 2.82
CA ILE A 36 -5.20 -1.17 3.84
C ILE A 36 -4.44 0.06 3.33
N GLN A 37 -3.24 -0.13 2.77
CA GLN A 37 -2.44 0.96 2.20
C GLN A 37 -3.22 1.69 1.09
N ARG A 38 -3.86 0.94 0.18
CA ARG A 38 -4.64 1.51 -0.91
C ARG A 38 -5.83 2.33 -0.41
N GLU A 39 -6.60 1.84 0.57
CA GLU A 39 -7.71 2.61 1.14
C GLU A 39 -7.23 3.81 1.95
N SER A 40 -6.13 3.66 2.67
CA SER A 40 -5.52 4.74 3.45
C SER A 40 -5.05 5.86 2.52
N ALA A 41 -4.39 5.51 1.41
CA ALA A 41 -4.01 6.45 0.37
C ALA A 41 -5.24 7.16 -0.24
N ARG A 42 -6.32 6.43 -0.55
CA ARG A 42 -7.58 7.03 -1.01
C ARG A 42 -8.17 8.00 0.02
N ARG A 43 -8.17 7.63 1.29
CA ARG A 43 -8.69 8.47 2.37
C ARG A 43 -7.83 9.72 2.54
N LEU A 44 -6.51 9.58 2.56
CA LEU A 44 -5.57 10.70 2.64
C LEU A 44 -5.67 11.61 1.43
N ALA A 45 -5.82 11.07 0.23
CA ALA A 45 -6.06 11.86 -0.98
C ALA A 45 -7.38 12.64 -0.92
N ARG A 46 -8.40 12.15 -0.21
CA ARG A 46 -9.61 12.96 0.05
C ARG A 46 -9.40 14.04 1.10
N LEU A 47 -8.49 13.84 2.04
CA LEU A 47 -8.18 14.79 3.13
C LEU A 47 -7.18 15.88 2.71
N GLY A 48 -6.23 15.57 1.81
CA GLY A 48 -5.22 16.51 1.31
C GLY A 48 -5.34 16.84 -0.19
N GLY A 49 -6.09 16.06 -0.96
CA GLY A 49 -6.41 16.36 -2.37
C GLY A 49 -7.56 17.34 -2.55
N SER A 50 -8.01 17.98 -1.46
CA SER A 50 -8.95 19.09 -1.46
C SER A 50 -8.28 20.47 -1.60
N GLU A 51 -6.95 20.56 -1.63
CA GLU A 51 -6.23 21.82 -1.87
C GLU A 51 -5.44 21.78 -3.20
N PRO A 52 -6.12 21.74 -4.36
CA PRO A 52 -5.46 21.84 -5.67
C PRO A 52 -4.74 23.18 -5.88
N GLU A 53 -5.07 24.19 -5.09
CA GLU A 53 -4.43 25.51 -5.09
C GLU A 53 -3.39 25.68 -3.98
N LEU A 54 -3.01 24.60 -3.27
CA LEU A 54 -1.98 24.69 -2.24
C LEU A 54 -0.68 25.22 -2.86
N LYS A 55 -0.30 26.44 -2.46
CA LYS A 55 0.93 27.07 -2.94
C LYS A 55 2.12 26.25 -2.46
N PRO A 56 3.08 25.93 -3.34
CA PRO A 56 4.26 25.16 -2.95
C PRO A 56 5.01 25.87 -1.84
N VAL A 57 5.07 25.24 -0.66
CA VAL A 57 5.81 25.77 0.48
C VAL A 57 7.31 25.55 0.23
N PRO A 58 8.17 26.58 0.38
CA PRO A 58 9.61 26.43 0.19
C PRO A 58 10.15 25.33 1.11
N ARG A 59 10.79 24.31 0.53
CA ARG A 59 11.48 23.28 1.31
C ARG A 59 12.63 23.94 2.04
N ARG A 60 12.55 24.03 3.38
CA ARG A 60 13.67 24.43 4.22
C ARG A 60 14.78 23.40 4.08
N ARG A 61 15.76 23.67 3.22
CA ARG A 61 17.04 22.97 3.26
C ARG A 61 17.68 23.39 4.58
N SER A 62 17.99 22.42 5.44
CA SER A 62 18.97 22.67 6.49
C SER A 62 20.25 23.03 5.77
N ASP A 63 20.69 24.28 5.88
CA ASP A 63 22.00 24.69 5.41
C ASP A 63 23.00 23.70 6.01
N SER A 64 23.62 22.90 5.14
CA SER A 64 24.84 22.17 5.47
C SER A 64 25.92 23.22 5.62
N THR A 65 25.93 23.86 6.80
CA THR A 65 26.96 24.80 7.21
C THR A 65 28.14 24.02 7.75
N SER A 66 29.25 24.17 7.02
CA SER A 66 30.65 24.07 7.43
C SER A 66 31.24 22.68 7.70
#